data_AF-A0A8C4ZNV0-F1
#
_entry.id   AF-A0A8C4ZNV0-F1
#
_cell.length_a   1.000
_cell.length_b   1.000
_cell.length_c   1.000
_cell.angle_alpha   90.00
_cell.angle_beta   90.00
_cell.angle_gamma   90.00
#
_symmetry.space_group_name_H-M   'P 1'
#
loop_
_entity.id
_entity.type
_entity.pdbx_description
1 polymer ?
#
loop_
_entity_poly.entity_id
_entity_poly.type
_entity_poly.pdbx_seq_one_letter_code
_entity_poly.pdbx_strand_id
1 'polypeptide(L)'
;MNINKYTNFKYGFWAKVKAQHSIIIPVEGSKTVNGEPQKTFGEILAEIIISKELSDLRNKTHNQTNGFIGLQDLHCVQGCYPPVMLQAWDAFDQCKGSENDRPDFFEPQQLFLILEFEFGGSDLENCNGTLSSLSVAKSILHQVTAALAVAEQELCFEHRDLHWGNVLVETTKAKKGAATFLLDGTNHSLDTKGVLVHIIDFSLSRLEIDGLTVSCDISNEEELFTGQGDYQFDIYRLMRQANGNNWNAYRPHSNVMWLHYLSGKLQSMKYRGNGGRGNIQMRKMLTHFHDNVLQYTSATDALRSCPLFH
;
A
#
# COMPACT_ATOMS: atom_id res chain seq x y z
N MET A 1 17.44 -22.57 -0.97
CA MET A 1 16.37 -21.57 -0.73
C MET A 1 15.99 -21.06 -2.12
N ASN A 2 14.75 -21.23 -2.58
CA ASN A 2 14.33 -20.71 -3.90
C ASN A 2 13.84 -19.27 -3.71
N ILE A 3 14.58 -18.31 -4.28
CA ILE A 3 14.31 -16.87 -4.22
C ILE A 3 13.98 -16.42 -5.65
N ASN A 4 12.73 -16.00 -5.91
CA ASN A 4 12.22 -15.92 -7.30
C ASN A 4 11.64 -14.56 -7.71
N LYS A 5 11.66 -13.53 -6.87
CA LYS A 5 11.15 -12.20 -7.24
C LYS A 5 11.87 -11.09 -6.47
N TYR A 6 12.49 -10.18 -7.22
CA TYR A 6 12.86 -8.84 -6.77
C TYR A 6 11.93 -7.84 -7.45
N THR A 7 11.49 -6.82 -6.73
CA THR A 7 10.85 -5.62 -7.28
C THR A 7 11.62 -4.43 -6.74
N ASN A 8 11.79 -3.39 -7.56
CA ASN A 8 12.57 -2.23 -7.18
C ASN A 8 11.87 -1.52 -6.00
N PHE A 9 12.61 -1.29 -4.93
CA PHE A 9 12.21 -0.43 -3.82
C PHE A 9 13.32 0.59 -3.64
N LYS A 10 12.98 1.89 -3.59
CA LYS A 10 13.97 2.97 -3.57
C LYS A 10 15.02 2.77 -2.46
N TYR A 11 14.57 2.27 -1.30
CA TYR A 11 15.39 2.11 -0.10
C TYR A 11 15.84 0.67 0.20
N GLY A 12 15.63 -0.30 -0.69
CA GLY A 12 15.93 -1.69 -0.38
C GLY A 12 15.64 -2.69 -1.49
N PHE A 13 15.60 -3.97 -1.11
CA PHE A 13 15.40 -5.07 -2.04
C PHE A 13 14.24 -5.95 -1.57
N TRP A 14 13.26 -6.16 -2.43
CA TRP A 14 12.25 -7.18 -2.20
C TRP A 14 12.82 -8.56 -2.52
N ALA A 15 12.66 -9.54 -1.64
CA ALA A 15 13.01 -10.92 -1.92
C ALA A 15 11.82 -11.82 -1.60
N LYS A 16 11.39 -12.63 -2.56
CA LYS A 16 10.42 -13.70 -2.28
C LYS A 16 11.14 -14.91 -1.71
N VAL A 17 11.00 -15.17 -0.41
CA VAL A 17 11.56 -16.33 0.29
C VAL A 17 10.41 -17.21 0.76
N LYS A 18 10.37 -18.50 0.36
CA LYS A 18 9.37 -19.49 0.84
C LYS A 18 7.92 -18.98 0.93
N ALA A 19 7.31 -18.60 -0.20
CA ALA A 19 5.93 -18.08 -0.28
C ALA A 19 5.64 -16.83 0.58
N GLN A 20 6.64 -16.23 1.23
CA GLN A 20 6.58 -14.94 1.91
C GLN A 20 7.30 -13.89 1.05
N HIS A 21 6.98 -12.62 1.28
CA HIS A 21 7.71 -11.50 0.70
C HIS A 21 8.49 -10.80 1.80
N SER A 22 9.81 -10.70 1.64
CA SER A 22 10.68 -9.99 2.56
C SER A 22 11.13 -8.68 1.92
N ILE A 23 11.15 -7.60 2.69
CA ILE A 23 11.86 -6.37 2.32
C ILE A 23 13.18 -6.36 3.11
N ILE A 24 14.29 -6.21 2.40
CA ILE A 24 15.63 -6.09 2.98
C ILE A 24 16.09 -4.65 2.80
N ILE A 25 16.26 -3.93 3.92
CA ILE A 25 16.56 -2.50 3.96
C ILE A 25 17.92 -2.31 4.63
N PRO A 26 18.96 -1.86 3.91
CA PRO A 26 20.21 -1.44 4.54
C PRO A 26 19.98 -0.18 5.38
N VAL A 27 20.49 -0.17 6.61
CA VAL A 27 20.34 0.93 7.57
C VAL A 27 21.67 1.29 8.22
N GLU A 28 21.79 2.52 8.72
CA GLU A 28 22.96 3.03 9.47
C GLU A 28 24.30 3.04 8.70
N GLY A 29 24.32 2.64 7.43
CA GLY A 29 25.52 2.65 6.61
C GLY A 29 25.77 4.00 5.94
N SER A 30 27.04 4.31 5.68
CA SER A 30 27.47 5.56 5.05
C SER A 30 27.51 5.52 3.53
N LYS A 31 27.41 4.32 2.92
CA LYS A 31 27.38 4.15 1.46
C LYS A 31 25.98 4.42 0.95
N THR A 32 25.87 5.18 -0.13
CA THR A 32 24.61 5.35 -0.88
C THR A 32 24.18 4.01 -1.49
N VAL A 33 22.87 3.77 -1.52
CA VAL A 33 22.25 2.58 -2.11
C VAL A 33 21.14 3.04 -3.05
N ASN A 34 21.19 2.64 -4.31
CA ASN A 34 20.24 3.06 -5.35
C ASN A 34 20.13 4.59 -5.50
N GLY A 35 21.26 5.28 -5.31
CA GLY A 35 21.33 6.75 -5.38
C GLY A 35 20.94 7.50 -4.11
N GLU A 36 20.48 6.82 -3.06
CA GLU A 36 20.00 7.45 -1.82
C GLU A 36 20.89 7.11 -0.61
N PRO A 37 20.98 7.99 0.41
CA PRO A 37 21.56 7.63 1.69
C PRO A 37 20.73 6.53 2.38
N GLN A 38 21.39 5.69 3.16
CA GLN A 38 20.69 4.70 3.97
C GLN A 38 19.93 5.38 5.11
N LYS A 39 18.74 4.88 5.41
CA LYS A 39 17.96 5.35 6.56
C LYS A 39 18.68 4.99 7.87
N THR A 40 18.60 5.90 8.83
CA THR A 40 18.88 5.63 10.24
C THR A 40 17.75 4.82 10.87
N PHE A 41 17.99 4.23 12.04
CA PHE A 41 16.96 3.58 12.84
C PHE A 41 15.83 4.54 13.20
N GLY A 42 16.15 5.82 13.45
CA GLY A 42 15.14 6.84 13.76
C GLY A 42 14.17 7.06 12.59
N GLU A 43 14.68 7.14 11.37
CA GLU A 43 13.88 7.38 10.16
C GLU A 43 13.01 6.18 9.78
N ILE A 44 13.53 4.95 9.90
CA ILE A 44 12.77 3.74 9.55
C ILE A 44 11.78 3.30 10.64
N LEU A 45 11.95 3.77 11.88
CA LEU A 45 11.11 3.37 13.00
C LEU A 45 9.62 3.62 12.76
N ALA A 46 9.28 4.75 12.12
CA ALA A 46 7.89 5.07 11.80
C ALA A 46 7.25 4.01 10.90
N GLU A 47 7.95 3.60 9.83
CA GLU A 47 7.48 2.59 8.88
C GLU A 47 7.25 1.23 9.56
N ILE A 48 8.14 0.85 10.49
CA ILE A 48 8.03 -0.40 11.26
C ILE A 48 6.81 -0.36 12.19
N ILE A 49 6.66 0.72 12.97
CA ILE A 49 5.54 0.88 13.91
C ILE A 49 4.22 0.86 13.14
N ILE A 50 4.13 1.61 12.05
CA ILE A 50 2.92 1.68 11.22
C ILE A 50 2.59 0.31 10.62
N SER A 51 3.58 -0.39 10.06
CA SER A 51 3.39 -1.74 9.51
C SER A 51 2.84 -2.70 10.55
N LYS A 52 3.35 -2.62 11.79
CA LYS A 52 2.90 -3.46 12.89
C LYS A 52 1.47 -3.14 13.32
N GLU A 53 1.15 -1.88 13.59
CA GLU A 53 -0.19 -1.48 14.05
C GLU A 53 -1.27 -1.80 13.01
N LEU A 54 -0.99 -1.56 11.72
CA LEU A 54 -1.92 -1.88 10.64
C LEU A 54 -2.10 -3.39 10.46
N SER A 55 -1.02 -4.17 10.61
CA SER A 55 -1.10 -5.64 10.63
C SER A 55 -1.98 -6.14 11.77
N ASP A 56 -1.84 -5.54 12.96
CA ASP A 56 -2.57 -5.90 14.18
C ASP A 56 -4.06 -5.51 14.16
N LEU A 57 -4.51 -4.68 13.22
CA LEU A 57 -5.94 -4.39 13.00
C LEU A 57 -6.77 -5.66 12.80
N ARG A 58 -6.19 -6.76 12.30
CA ARG A 58 -6.89 -8.05 12.16
C ARG A 58 -7.32 -8.68 13.50
N ASN A 59 -6.72 -8.25 14.60
CA ASN A 59 -6.93 -8.81 15.94
C ASN A 59 -7.73 -7.88 16.87
N LYS A 60 -8.07 -6.67 16.43
CA LYS A 60 -8.84 -5.69 17.20
C LYS A 60 -10.31 -6.13 17.29
N THR A 61 -11.02 -5.62 18.30
CA THR A 61 -12.41 -6.04 18.59
C THR A 61 -13.46 -4.97 18.26
N HIS A 62 -13.06 -3.71 18.11
CA HIS A 62 -13.98 -2.60 17.82
C HIS A 62 -13.87 -2.15 16.36
N ASN A 63 -12.64 -1.93 15.89
CA ASN A 63 -12.33 -1.61 14.50
C ASN A 63 -11.34 -2.66 13.97
N GLN A 64 -11.82 -3.58 13.15
CA GLN A 64 -11.05 -4.75 12.70
C GLN A 64 -11.05 -4.85 11.18
N THR A 65 -9.91 -5.08 10.56
CA THR A 65 -9.82 -5.35 9.12
C THR A 65 -8.62 -6.23 8.78
N ASN A 66 -8.76 -7.02 7.72
CA ASN A 66 -7.65 -7.78 7.12
C ASN A 66 -7.14 -7.12 5.83
N GLY A 67 -7.55 -5.87 5.57
CA GLY A 67 -7.23 -5.17 4.32
C GLY A 67 -5.82 -4.59 4.22
N PHE A 68 -5.01 -4.68 5.29
CA PHE A 68 -3.59 -4.33 5.30
C PHE A 68 -2.75 -5.61 5.32
N ILE A 69 -1.60 -5.57 4.64
CA ILE A 69 -0.71 -6.73 4.60
C ILE A 69 -0.22 -7.11 6.00
N GLY A 70 -0.18 -8.41 6.29
CA GLY A 70 0.32 -8.89 7.58
C GLY A 70 1.83 -8.84 7.63
N LEU A 71 2.36 -8.19 8.66
CA LEU A 71 3.77 -8.29 9.06
C LEU A 71 3.92 -9.54 9.93
N GLN A 72 4.66 -10.53 9.45
CA GLN A 72 4.89 -11.82 10.09
C GLN A 72 6.09 -11.77 11.04
N ASP A 73 7.20 -11.19 10.60
CA ASP A 73 8.42 -11.10 11.40
C ASP A 73 9.24 -9.86 11.03
N LEU A 74 10.10 -9.44 11.96
CA LEU A 74 11.03 -8.32 11.82
C LEU A 74 12.37 -8.72 12.44
N HIS A 75 13.44 -8.62 11.64
CA HIS A 75 14.79 -8.89 12.09
C HIS A 75 15.73 -7.71 11.82
N CYS A 76 16.60 -7.42 12.78
CA CYS A 76 17.80 -6.62 12.54
C CYS A 76 18.99 -7.59 12.43
N VAL A 77 19.62 -7.64 11.26
CA VAL A 77 20.75 -8.52 10.97
C VAL A 77 21.99 -7.71 10.61
N GLN A 78 23.15 -8.34 10.73
CA GLN A 78 24.43 -7.73 10.41
C GLN A 78 25.25 -8.66 9.50
N GLY A 79 25.85 -8.14 8.44
CA GLY A 79 26.74 -8.91 7.58
C GLY A 79 26.83 -8.43 6.14
N CYS A 80 27.43 -9.23 5.27
CA CYS A 80 27.39 -9.02 3.82
C CYS A 80 26.13 -9.64 3.23
N TYR A 81 25.77 -9.23 2.00
CA TYR A 81 24.71 -9.90 1.25
C TYR A 81 25.08 -11.36 0.95
N PRO A 82 24.19 -12.34 1.27
CA PRO A 82 24.50 -13.74 1.04
C PRO A 82 24.73 -14.07 -0.45
N PRO A 83 25.72 -14.91 -0.81
CA PRO A 83 26.00 -15.27 -2.20
C PRO A 83 24.78 -15.82 -2.97
N VAL A 84 23.90 -16.56 -2.28
CA VAL A 84 22.65 -17.08 -2.87
C VAL A 84 21.66 -15.97 -3.22
N MET A 85 21.62 -14.89 -2.44
CA MET A 85 20.77 -13.73 -2.74
C MET A 85 21.33 -12.92 -3.90
N LEU A 86 22.65 -12.76 -3.97
CA LEU A 86 23.32 -12.13 -5.11
C LEU A 86 23.05 -12.88 -6.42
N GLN A 87 23.15 -14.21 -6.41
CA GLN A 87 22.80 -15.03 -7.59
C GLN A 87 21.34 -14.86 -8.01
N ALA A 88 20.43 -14.77 -7.05
CA ALA A 88 19.01 -14.54 -7.34
C ALA A 88 18.76 -13.13 -7.90
N TRP A 89 19.50 -12.13 -7.41
CA TRP A 89 19.47 -10.77 -7.95
C TRP A 89 19.98 -10.74 -9.40
N ASP A 90 21.13 -11.39 -9.66
CA ASP A 90 21.71 -11.50 -11.01
C ASP A 90 20.74 -12.17 -12.00
N ALA A 91 20.08 -13.25 -11.56
CA ALA A 91 19.09 -13.93 -12.39
C ALA A 91 17.88 -13.06 -12.70
N PHE A 92 17.44 -12.22 -11.74
CA PHE A 92 16.36 -11.28 -11.96
C PHE A 92 16.76 -10.16 -12.93
N ASP A 93 17.91 -9.53 -12.71
CA ASP A 93 18.44 -8.46 -13.57
C ASP A 93 18.60 -8.95 -15.02
N GLN A 94 19.17 -10.14 -15.23
CA GLN A 94 19.27 -10.74 -16.56
C GLN A 94 17.91 -10.99 -17.24
N CYS A 95 16.87 -11.33 -16.47
CA CYS A 95 15.54 -11.64 -17.03
C CYS A 95 14.65 -10.42 -17.24
N LYS A 96 14.78 -9.38 -16.41
CA LYS A 96 13.83 -8.27 -16.29
C LYS A 96 14.48 -6.89 -16.37
N GLY A 97 15.79 -6.80 -16.14
CA GLY A 97 16.48 -5.56 -15.81
C GLY A 97 16.18 -5.11 -14.39
N SER A 98 17.19 -4.58 -13.71
CA SER A 98 17.06 -3.86 -12.45
C SER A 98 17.57 -2.43 -12.61
N GLU A 99 16.89 -1.49 -11.96
CA GLU A 99 17.34 -0.10 -11.84
C GLU A 99 18.19 0.10 -10.58
N ASN A 100 18.28 -0.93 -9.73
CA ASN A 100 18.99 -0.90 -8.46
C ASN A 100 20.46 -1.26 -8.63
N ASP A 101 21.28 -0.81 -7.69
CA ASP A 101 22.66 -1.27 -7.59
C ASP A 101 22.68 -2.76 -7.20
N ARG A 102 23.61 -3.52 -7.79
CA ARG A 102 23.87 -4.90 -7.34
C ARG A 102 24.35 -4.84 -5.88
N PRO A 103 23.73 -5.55 -4.93
CA PRO A 103 24.02 -5.37 -3.49
C PRO A 103 25.28 -6.12 -3.01
N ASP A 104 26.37 -6.11 -3.78
CA ASP A 104 27.60 -6.87 -3.49
C ASP A 104 28.69 -6.06 -2.77
N PHE A 105 28.44 -4.78 -2.52
CA PHE A 105 29.38 -3.83 -1.93
C PHE A 105 29.25 -3.67 -0.41
N PHE A 106 28.35 -4.42 0.25
CA PHE A 106 28.12 -4.31 1.69
C PHE A 106 29.21 -5.03 2.51
N GLU A 107 29.76 -4.33 3.49
CA GLU A 107 30.80 -4.84 4.40
C GLU A 107 30.18 -5.68 5.54
N PRO A 108 30.96 -6.53 6.25
CA PRO A 108 30.44 -7.37 7.33
C PRO A 108 29.81 -6.61 8.52
N GLN A 109 30.04 -5.29 8.62
CA GLN A 109 29.46 -4.44 9.65
C GLN A 109 28.12 -3.80 9.24
N GLN A 110 27.71 -3.94 7.98
CA GLN A 110 26.44 -3.38 7.50
C GLN A 110 25.26 -3.98 8.25
N LEU A 111 24.36 -3.12 8.73
CA LEU A 111 23.10 -3.50 9.34
C LEU A 111 21.98 -3.53 8.29
N PHE A 112 21.10 -4.51 8.41
CA PHE A 112 19.89 -4.59 7.59
C PHE A 112 18.68 -4.84 8.48
N LEU A 113 17.56 -4.24 8.10
CA LEU A 113 16.25 -4.67 8.56
C LEU A 113 15.65 -5.63 7.53
N ILE A 114 15.08 -6.72 8.03
CA ILE A 114 14.31 -7.67 7.22
C ILE A 114 12.88 -7.66 7.75
N LEU A 115 11.95 -7.16 6.95
CA LEU A 115 10.51 -7.20 7.24
C LEU A 115 9.90 -8.33 6.43
N GLU A 116 9.32 -9.34 7.09
CA GLU A 116 8.67 -10.46 6.43
C GLU A 116 7.15 -10.26 6.40
N PHE A 117 6.59 -10.21 5.19
CA PHE A 117 5.18 -10.00 4.96
C PHE A 117 4.48 -11.24 4.40
N GLU A 118 3.18 -11.31 4.65
CA GLU A 118 2.27 -12.23 3.98
C GLU A 118 2.33 -12.08 2.44
N PHE A 119 1.89 -13.11 1.73
CA PHE A 119 1.71 -13.01 0.29
C PHE A 119 0.39 -12.31 -0.03
N GLY A 120 0.44 -11.04 -0.42
CA GLY A 120 -0.75 -10.26 -0.77
C GLY A 120 -1.24 -10.38 -2.23
N GLY A 121 -0.63 -11.23 -3.05
CA GLY A 121 -0.95 -11.32 -4.48
C GLY A 121 -0.07 -10.45 -5.38
N SER A 122 -0.68 -9.82 -6.39
CA SER A 122 0.00 -8.91 -7.33
C SER A 122 -0.59 -7.52 -7.21
N ASP A 123 0.24 -6.49 -7.32
CA ASP A 123 -0.21 -5.11 -7.37
C ASP A 123 -1.04 -4.81 -8.64
N LEU A 124 -1.87 -3.77 -8.56
CA LEU A 124 -2.75 -3.38 -9.67
C LEU A 124 -2.00 -2.84 -10.89
N GLU A 125 -0.80 -2.28 -10.71
CA GLU A 125 0.03 -1.76 -11.80
C GLU A 125 0.54 -2.90 -12.70
N ASN A 126 0.99 -4.00 -12.09
CA ASN A 126 1.46 -5.20 -12.77
C ASN A 126 0.34 -6.14 -13.26
N CYS A 127 -0.94 -5.74 -13.16
CA CYS A 127 -2.08 -6.48 -13.71
C CYS A 127 -2.24 -6.33 -15.24
N ASN A 128 -1.23 -5.83 -15.96
CA ASN A 128 -1.27 -5.50 -17.39
C ASN A 128 -2.49 -4.61 -17.77
N GLY A 129 -2.89 -3.73 -16.84
CA GLY A 129 -4.06 -2.87 -16.98
C GLY A 129 -5.37 -3.60 -17.27
N THR A 130 -5.51 -4.87 -16.86
CA THR A 130 -6.70 -5.69 -17.17
C THR A 130 -7.29 -6.36 -15.94
N LEU A 131 -8.58 -6.11 -15.68
CA LEU A 131 -9.38 -6.82 -14.67
C LEU A 131 -10.44 -7.71 -15.32
N SER A 132 -10.98 -8.65 -14.55
CA SER A 132 -12.00 -9.58 -15.06
C SER A 132 -13.33 -8.88 -15.34
N SER A 133 -13.78 -7.97 -14.47
CA SER A 133 -15.03 -7.21 -14.62
C SER A 133 -15.07 -5.92 -13.81
N LEU A 134 -16.01 -5.02 -14.15
CA LEU A 134 -16.27 -3.81 -13.37
C LEU A 134 -16.74 -4.10 -11.93
N SER A 135 -17.37 -5.26 -11.70
CA SER A 135 -17.74 -5.66 -10.34
C SER A 135 -16.52 -5.97 -9.48
N VAL A 136 -15.44 -6.49 -10.07
CA VAL A 136 -14.17 -6.68 -9.36
C VAL A 136 -13.54 -5.34 -9.01
N ALA A 137 -13.56 -4.37 -9.93
CA ALA A 137 -13.09 -3.01 -9.62
C ALA A 137 -13.89 -2.35 -8.49
N LYS A 138 -15.22 -2.46 -8.50
CA LYS A 138 -16.07 -2.01 -7.36
C LYS A 138 -15.67 -2.71 -6.06
N SER A 139 -15.46 -4.04 -6.09
CA SER A 139 -15.06 -4.83 -4.91
C SER A 139 -13.73 -4.34 -4.35
N ILE A 140 -12.73 -4.12 -5.20
CA ILE A 140 -11.41 -3.61 -4.81
C ILE A 140 -11.55 -2.24 -4.15
N LEU A 141 -12.24 -1.30 -4.79
CA LEU A 141 -12.45 0.04 -4.25
C LEU A 141 -13.20 0.01 -2.91
N HIS A 142 -14.19 -0.87 -2.76
CA HIS A 142 -14.93 -1.05 -1.51
C HIS A 142 -14.05 -1.62 -0.39
N GLN A 143 -13.24 -2.65 -0.68
CA GLN A 143 -12.31 -3.23 0.29
C GLN A 143 -11.25 -2.22 0.74
N VAL A 144 -10.69 -1.43 -0.19
CA VAL A 144 -9.74 -0.34 0.14
C VAL A 144 -10.41 0.71 1.01
N THR A 145 -11.59 1.19 0.62
CA THR A 145 -12.31 2.23 1.39
C THR A 145 -12.65 1.74 2.79
N ALA A 146 -13.07 0.48 2.93
CA ALA A 146 -13.37 -0.12 4.23
C ALA A 146 -12.11 -0.27 5.11
N ALA A 147 -10.99 -0.72 4.55
CA ALA A 147 -9.73 -0.83 5.28
C ALA A 147 -9.24 0.53 5.79
N LEU A 148 -9.28 1.56 4.93
CA LEU A 148 -8.94 2.93 5.32
C LEU A 148 -9.89 3.48 6.39
N ALA A 149 -11.19 3.26 6.28
CA ALA A 149 -12.16 3.70 7.29
C ALA A 149 -11.89 3.06 8.67
N VAL A 150 -11.60 1.76 8.70
CA VAL A 150 -11.23 1.06 9.94
C VAL A 150 -9.97 1.65 10.56
N ALA A 151 -8.92 1.88 9.76
CA ALA A 151 -7.68 2.47 10.26
C ALA A 151 -7.84 3.95 10.67
N GLU A 152 -8.71 4.71 9.99
CA GLU A 152 -9.08 6.07 10.41
C GLU A 152 -9.72 6.06 11.80
N GLN A 153 -10.68 5.18 12.05
CA GLN A 153 -11.37 5.10 13.35
C GLN A 153 -10.48 4.58 14.47
N GLU A 154 -9.61 3.59 14.20
CA GLU A 154 -8.77 3.00 15.24
C GLU A 154 -7.50 3.81 15.53
N LEU A 155 -6.90 4.40 14.49
CA LEU A 155 -5.51 4.88 14.54
C LEU A 155 -5.35 6.31 13.98
N CYS A 156 -6.44 7.01 13.63
CA CYS A 156 -6.34 8.30 12.93
C CYS A 156 -5.39 8.22 11.72
N PHE A 157 -5.52 7.13 10.95
CA PHE A 157 -4.58 6.77 9.91
C PHE A 157 -4.75 7.59 8.62
N GLU A 158 -3.63 7.90 7.99
CA GLU A 158 -3.52 8.36 6.62
C GLU A 158 -2.45 7.56 5.87
N HIS A 159 -2.79 7.00 4.71
CA HIS A 159 -1.82 6.23 3.92
C HIS A 159 -0.76 7.12 3.28
N ARG A 160 -1.22 8.24 2.70
CA ARG A 160 -0.43 9.28 2.02
C ARG A 160 0.37 8.86 0.79
N ASP A 161 0.48 7.57 0.50
CA ASP A 161 1.07 7.09 -0.76
C ASP A 161 0.31 5.93 -1.43
N LEU A 162 -1.02 5.99 -1.48
CA LEU A 162 -1.83 4.85 -1.94
C LEU A 162 -1.99 4.85 -3.47
N HIS A 163 -0.87 4.86 -4.20
CA HIS A 163 -0.89 4.63 -5.63
C HIS A 163 -1.25 3.16 -5.93
N TRP A 164 -1.59 2.86 -7.19
CA TRP A 164 -2.08 1.53 -7.56
C TRP A 164 -1.03 0.40 -7.44
N GLY A 165 0.25 0.74 -7.30
CA GLY A 165 1.31 -0.21 -6.94
C GLY A 165 1.21 -0.71 -5.50
N ASN A 166 0.58 0.09 -4.63
CA ASN A 166 0.40 -0.19 -3.20
C ASN A 166 -0.93 -0.86 -2.86
N VAL A 167 -1.65 -1.34 -3.88
CA VAL A 167 -2.88 -2.12 -3.74
C VAL A 167 -2.64 -3.50 -4.33
N LEU A 168 -2.37 -4.48 -3.47
CA LEU A 168 -2.21 -5.86 -3.88
C LEU A 168 -3.57 -6.57 -4.01
N VAL A 169 -3.68 -7.44 -5.01
CA VAL A 169 -4.88 -8.22 -5.31
C VAL A 169 -4.53 -9.70 -5.33
N GLU A 170 -5.15 -10.44 -4.42
CA GLU A 170 -5.03 -11.89 -4.31
C GLU A 170 -6.31 -12.56 -4.82
N THR A 171 -6.17 -13.57 -5.69
CA THR A 171 -7.33 -14.35 -6.15
C THR A 171 -7.83 -15.28 -5.05
N THR A 172 -9.12 -15.22 -4.73
CA THR A 172 -9.74 -16.09 -3.73
C THR A 172 -10.91 -16.89 -4.28
N LYS A 173 -11.05 -18.13 -3.80
CA LYS A 173 -12.23 -18.98 -4.06
C LYS A 173 -13.34 -18.76 -3.04
N ALA A 174 -13.07 -18.02 -1.96
CA ALA A 174 -14.03 -17.80 -0.90
C ALA A 174 -15.10 -16.78 -1.33
N LYS A 175 -16.36 -17.23 -1.34
CA LYS A 175 -17.48 -16.46 -1.88
C LYS A 175 -18.20 -15.59 -0.83
N LYS A 176 -18.20 -15.98 0.46
CA LYS A 176 -18.87 -15.26 1.56
C LYS A 176 -17.98 -15.26 2.81
N GLY A 177 -17.93 -14.13 3.52
CA GLY A 177 -17.21 -13.98 4.78
C GLY A 177 -15.68 -13.80 4.68
N ALA A 178 -15.11 -13.82 3.47
CA ALA A 178 -13.66 -13.68 3.29
C ALA A 178 -13.17 -12.22 3.38
N ALA A 179 -13.99 -11.26 2.96
CA ALA A 179 -13.79 -9.85 3.25
C ALA A 179 -14.82 -9.43 4.30
N THR A 180 -14.40 -9.42 5.56
CA THR A 180 -15.19 -8.91 6.69
C THR A 180 -14.38 -7.86 7.42
N PHE A 181 -15.08 -6.92 8.04
CA PHE A 181 -14.48 -5.90 8.86
C PHE A 181 -15.45 -5.51 9.98
N LEU A 182 -14.90 -5.06 11.11
CA LEU A 182 -15.66 -4.39 12.16
C LEU A 182 -15.37 -2.90 12.09
N LEU A 183 -16.41 -2.09 12.15
CA LEU A 183 -16.30 -0.63 12.23
C LEU A 183 -17.24 -0.15 13.33
N ASP A 184 -16.70 0.55 14.32
CA ASP A 184 -17.41 0.98 15.53
C ASP A 184 -18.19 -0.17 16.20
N GLY A 185 -17.59 -1.37 16.24
CA GLY A 185 -18.17 -2.59 16.80
C GLY A 185 -19.26 -3.24 15.95
N THR A 186 -19.59 -2.69 14.77
CA THR A 186 -20.57 -3.27 13.84
C THR A 186 -19.85 -4.15 12.83
N ASN A 187 -20.30 -5.40 12.67
CA ASN A 187 -19.72 -6.34 11.71
C ASN A 187 -20.30 -6.15 10.31
N HIS A 188 -19.43 -6.05 9.32
CA HIS A 188 -19.77 -5.88 7.91
C HIS A 188 -19.13 -6.99 7.07
N SER A 189 -19.80 -7.38 5.98
CA SER A 189 -19.27 -8.36 5.02
C SER A 189 -19.39 -7.84 3.59
N LEU A 190 -18.29 -7.96 2.85
CA LEU A 190 -18.18 -7.53 1.47
C LEU A 190 -18.18 -8.75 0.53
N ASP A 191 -18.82 -8.59 -0.63
CA ASP A 191 -18.69 -9.56 -1.72
C ASP A 191 -17.34 -9.37 -2.41
N THR A 192 -16.43 -10.33 -2.22
CA THR A 192 -15.06 -10.31 -2.74
C THR A 192 -15.01 -10.25 -4.26
N LYS A 193 -16.04 -10.73 -4.95
CA LYS A 193 -16.00 -10.96 -6.41
C LYS A 193 -14.78 -11.78 -6.85
N GLY A 194 -14.29 -12.66 -5.97
CA GLY A 194 -13.15 -13.54 -6.22
C GLY A 194 -11.79 -12.92 -5.99
N VAL A 195 -11.71 -11.73 -5.36
CA VAL A 195 -10.43 -11.10 -4.99
C VAL A 195 -10.42 -10.57 -3.56
N LEU A 196 -9.27 -10.66 -2.90
CA LEU A 196 -8.96 -9.97 -1.65
C LEU A 196 -7.94 -8.87 -1.91
N VAL A 197 -8.08 -7.76 -1.20
CA VAL A 197 -7.16 -6.63 -1.29
C VAL A 197 -6.26 -6.58 -0.05
N HIS A 198 -4.97 -6.29 -0.28
CA HIS A 198 -4.01 -5.96 0.77
C HIS A 198 -3.31 -4.65 0.43
N ILE A 199 -3.44 -3.66 1.30
CA ILE A 199 -2.75 -2.38 1.22
C ILE A 199 -1.33 -2.53 1.79
N ILE A 200 -0.34 -1.95 1.11
CA ILE A 200 1.09 -2.04 1.45
C ILE A 200 1.79 -0.68 1.36
N ASP A 201 3.06 -0.65 1.78
CA ASP A 201 3.98 0.48 1.71
C ASP A 201 3.50 1.69 2.52
N PHE A 202 4.00 1.74 3.76
CA PHE A 202 3.61 2.74 4.74
C PHE A 202 4.70 3.79 4.96
N SER A 203 5.63 3.92 4.01
CA SER A 203 6.82 4.78 4.11
C SER A 203 6.47 6.26 4.30
N LEU A 204 5.35 6.73 3.75
CA LEU A 204 4.85 8.11 3.90
C LEU A 204 3.66 8.22 4.87
N SER A 205 3.23 7.11 5.45
CA SER A 205 2.01 7.05 6.23
C SER A 205 2.11 7.76 7.57
N ARG A 206 0.95 7.96 8.18
CA ARG A 206 0.79 8.61 9.48
C ARG A 206 -0.31 7.93 10.29
N LEU A 207 -0.10 7.79 11.59
CA LEU A 207 -1.14 7.38 12.54
C LEU A 207 -0.90 7.97 13.94
N GLU A 208 -1.81 7.69 14.86
CA GLU A 208 -1.68 7.95 16.29
C GLU A 208 -1.82 6.67 17.12
N ILE A 209 -0.97 6.54 18.15
CA ILE A 209 -1.04 5.50 19.18
C ILE A 209 -1.01 6.20 20.52
N ASP A 210 -2.01 5.99 21.37
CA ASP A 210 -2.09 6.60 22.70
C ASP A 210 -1.87 8.13 22.71
N GLY A 211 -2.35 8.81 21.65
CA GLY A 211 -2.20 10.26 21.45
C GLY A 211 -0.83 10.71 20.93
N LEU A 212 0.09 9.80 20.65
CA LEU A 212 1.39 10.07 20.02
C LEU A 212 1.29 9.87 18.51
N THR A 213 1.64 10.91 17.74
CA THR A 213 1.72 10.82 16.29
C THR A 213 2.98 10.08 15.85
N VAL A 214 2.80 9.08 15.00
CA VAL A 214 3.87 8.36 14.30
C VAL A 214 3.73 8.66 12.81
N SER A 215 4.75 9.29 12.22
CA SER A 215 4.76 9.65 10.80
C SER A 215 6.18 9.84 10.28
N CYS A 216 6.34 9.69 8.97
CA CYS A 216 7.51 10.19 8.26
C CYS A 216 7.36 11.70 7.99
N ASP A 217 8.34 12.51 8.39
CA ASP A 217 8.33 13.94 8.09
C ASP A 217 8.91 14.20 6.69
N ILE A 218 8.03 14.47 5.74
CA ILE A 218 8.38 14.77 4.35
C ILE A 218 8.33 16.28 4.04
N SER A 219 8.37 17.14 5.06
CA SER A 219 8.27 18.60 4.88
C SER A 219 9.38 19.20 4.01
N ASN A 220 10.54 18.54 3.93
CA ASN A 220 11.73 18.97 3.18
C ASN A 220 11.98 18.16 1.89
N GLU A 221 11.10 17.22 1.54
CA GLU A 221 11.26 16.31 0.39
C GLU A 221 10.77 16.95 -0.92
N GLU A 222 11.50 17.94 -1.44
CA GLU A 222 11.05 18.70 -2.63
C GLU A 222 10.89 17.83 -3.90
N GLU A 223 11.69 16.78 -4.05
CA GLU A 223 11.61 15.86 -5.19
C GLU A 223 10.23 15.20 -5.30
N LEU A 224 9.62 14.83 -4.16
CA LEU A 224 8.30 14.22 -4.11
C LEU A 224 7.21 15.11 -4.74
N PHE A 225 7.36 16.44 -4.63
CA PHE A 225 6.35 17.40 -5.09
C PHE A 225 6.56 17.89 -6.52
N THR A 226 7.70 17.59 -7.13
CA THR A 226 8.04 18.03 -8.50
C THR A 226 7.76 17.00 -9.58
N GLY A 227 7.39 15.77 -9.21
CA GLY A 227 7.03 14.70 -10.15
C GLY A 227 5.89 15.08 -11.12
N GLN A 228 5.92 14.53 -12.33
CA GLN A 228 4.96 14.82 -13.40
C GLN A 228 4.63 13.56 -14.22
N GLY A 229 3.57 13.62 -15.02
CA GLY A 229 3.20 12.56 -15.96
C GLY A 229 2.13 11.59 -15.46
N ASP A 230 1.79 11.65 -14.17
CA ASP A 230 0.70 10.89 -13.56
C ASP A 230 -0.05 11.72 -12.52
N TYR A 231 -1.36 11.46 -12.36
CA TYR A 231 -2.19 12.11 -11.36
C TYR A 231 -1.72 11.83 -9.93
N GLN A 232 -0.97 10.73 -9.72
CA GLN A 232 -0.28 10.44 -8.47
C GLN A 232 0.51 11.64 -7.93
N PHE A 233 1.26 12.33 -8.81
CA PHE A 233 2.09 13.45 -8.39
C PHE A 233 1.27 14.68 -8.02
N ASP A 234 0.09 14.85 -8.62
CA ASP A 234 -0.85 15.90 -8.21
C ASP A 234 -1.39 15.64 -6.81
N ILE A 235 -1.60 14.37 -6.42
CA ILE A 235 -2.06 14.03 -5.06
C ILE A 235 -1.06 14.50 -4.00
N TYR A 236 0.25 14.31 -4.20
CA TYR A 236 1.26 14.83 -3.26
C TYR A 236 1.18 16.35 -3.08
N ARG A 237 1.02 17.08 -4.20
CA ARG A 237 0.86 18.55 -4.17
C ARG A 237 -0.43 18.98 -3.48
N LEU A 238 -1.55 18.29 -3.75
CA LEU A 238 -2.84 18.56 -3.12
C LEU A 238 -2.79 18.32 -1.61
N MET A 239 -2.15 17.24 -1.15
CA MET A 239 -1.96 16.97 0.27
C MET A 239 -1.10 18.06 0.93
N ARG A 240 0.05 18.42 0.33
CA ARG A 240 0.94 19.48 0.83
C ARG A 240 0.20 20.82 0.95
N GLN A 241 -0.62 21.16 -0.03
CA GLN A 241 -1.44 22.36 -0.01
C GLN A 241 -2.50 22.29 1.10
N ALA A 242 -3.21 21.17 1.23
CA ALA A 242 -4.31 21.01 2.19
C ALA A 242 -3.84 20.96 3.64
N ASN A 243 -2.66 20.41 3.91
CA ASN A 243 -2.08 20.37 5.26
C ASN A 243 -1.16 21.57 5.58
N GLY A 244 -0.90 22.46 4.63
CA GLY A 244 0.01 23.59 4.81
C GLY A 244 1.45 23.18 5.09
N ASN A 245 1.90 22.08 4.48
CA ASN A 245 3.18 21.39 4.74
C ASN A 245 3.36 20.89 6.19
N ASN A 246 2.29 20.76 6.98
CA ASN A 246 2.33 20.16 8.31
C ASN A 246 1.91 18.69 8.23
N TRP A 247 2.89 17.80 8.13
CA TRP A 247 2.68 16.35 7.98
C TRP A 247 2.35 15.63 9.31
N ASN A 248 2.46 16.27 10.46
CA ASN A 248 2.05 15.65 11.73
C ASN A 248 0.54 15.72 11.96
N ALA A 249 -0.12 16.74 11.39
CA ALA A 249 -1.56 16.95 11.56
C ALA A 249 -2.39 15.82 10.93
N TYR A 250 -3.44 15.39 11.63
CA TYR A 250 -4.42 14.46 11.07
C TYR A 250 -5.31 15.16 10.04
N ARG A 251 -5.28 14.66 8.80
CA ARG A 251 -6.04 15.16 7.64
C ARG A 251 -6.58 13.99 6.82
N PRO A 252 -7.63 13.26 7.29
CA PRO A 252 -8.13 12.06 6.62
C PRO A 252 -8.66 12.30 5.19
N HIS A 253 -8.87 13.55 4.79
CA HIS A 253 -9.15 13.90 3.40
C HIS A 253 -8.04 13.45 2.44
N SER A 254 -6.80 13.27 2.91
CA SER A 254 -5.72 12.67 2.10
C SER A 254 -6.08 11.25 1.62
N ASN A 255 -6.72 10.42 2.46
CA ASN A 255 -7.23 9.11 2.05
C ASN A 255 -8.31 9.25 0.95
N VAL A 256 -9.15 10.27 1.04
CA VAL A 256 -10.17 10.58 0.01
C VAL A 256 -9.52 10.98 -1.32
N MET A 257 -8.45 11.78 -1.29
CA MET A 257 -7.68 12.13 -2.48
C MET A 257 -7.08 10.89 -3.16
N TRP A 258 -6.59 9.93 -2.38
CA TRP A 258 -6.10 8.65 -2.90
C TRP A 258 -7.21 7.73 -3.41
N LEU A 259 -8.37 7.70 -2.77
CA LEU A 259 -9.55 6.99 -3.29
C LEU A 259 -10.02 7.58 -4.63
N HIS A 260 -9.95 8.90 -4.78
CA HIS A 260 -10.21 9.57 -6.06
C HIS A 260 -9.23 9.10 -7.13
N TYR A 261 -7.92 9.17 -6.86
CA TYR A 261 -6.87 8.64 -7.73
C TYR A 261 -7.13 7.17 -8.13
N LEU A 262 -7.36 6.30 -7.15
CA LEU A 262 -7.57 4.87 -7.37
C LEU A 262 -8.81 4.62 -8.23
N SER A 263 -9.89 5.34 -7.98
CA SER A 263 -11.12 5.23 -8.78
C SER A 263 -10.90 5.65 -10.24
N GLY A 264 -10.06 6.65 -10.49
CA GLY A 264 -9.64 7.05 -11.84
C GLY A 264 -8.83 5.94 -12.53
N LYS A 265 -7.85 5.37 -11.82
CA LYS A 265 -7.05 4.25 -12.32
C LYS A 265 -7.90 3.03 -12.66
N LEU A 266 -8.79 2.62 -11.76
CA LEU A 266 -9.71 1.52 -12.01
C LEU A 266 -10.59 1.79 -13.25
N GLN A 267 -11.08 3.00 -13.44
CA GLN A 267 -11.88 3.34 -14.63
C GLN A 267 -11.09 3.29 -15.95
N SER A 268 -9.78 3.57 -15.91
CA SER A 268 -8.90 3.50 -17.09
C SER A 268 -8.50 2.06 -17.49
N MET A 269 -8.73 1.06 -16.63
CA MET A 269 -8.38 -0.33 -16.94
C MET A 269 -9.27 -0.96 -18.01
N LYS A 270 -8.74 -2.00 -18.67
CA LYS A 270 -9.48 -2.87 -19.58
C LYS A 270 -10.21 -3.96 -18.80
N TYR A 271 -11.39 -4.35 -19.28
CA TYR A 271 -12.24 -5.35 -18.64
C TYR A 271 -12.61 -6.45 -19.61
N ARG A 272 -12.42 -7.71 -19.20
CA ARG A 272 -12.64 -8.89 -20.07
C ARG A 272 -14.13 -9.22 -20.31
N GLY A 273 -15.04 -8.73 -19.48
CA GLY A 273 -16.48 -9.00 -19.58
C GLY A 273 -17.21 -8.22 -20.69
N ASN A 274 -18.18 -8.87 -21.34
CA ASN A 274 -19.01 -8.26 -22.40
C ASN A 274 -19.89 -7.11 -21.89
N GLY A 275 -20.01 -6.04 -22.68
CA GLY A 275 -20.72 -4.78 -22.37
C GLY A 275 -22.24 -4.87 -22.26
N GLY A 276 -22.77 -5.68 -21.34
CA GLY A 276 -24.20 -5.75 -21.03
C GLY A 276 -24.71 -4.55 -20.19
N ARG A 277 -26.04 -4.44 -20.03
CA ARG A 277 -26.70 -3.37 -19.25
C ARG A 277 -26.16 -3.22 -17.82
N GLY A 278 -25.84 -4.33 -17.14
CA GLY A 278 -25.25 -4.31 -15.80
C GLY A 278 -23.87 -3.66 -15.75
N ASN A 279 -23.04 -3.83 -16.79
CA ASN A 279 -21.74 -3.16 -16.89
C ASN A 279 -21.90 -1.66 -17.13
N ILE A 280 -22.91 -1.23 -17.90
CA ILE A 280 -23.20 0.19 -18.11
C ILE A 280 -23.62 0.85 -16.79
N GLN A 281 -24.51 0.22 -16.02
CA GLN A 281 -24.93 0.74 -14.72
C GLN A 281 -23.77 0.80 -13.73
N MET A 282 -22.95 -0.26 -13.64
CA MET A 282 -21.79 -0.28 -12.76
C MET A 282 -20.77 0.80 -13.13
N ARG A 283 -20.52 1.02 -14.44
CA ARG A 283 -19.66 2.10 -14.91
C ARG A 283 -20.19 3.46 -14.48
N LYS A 284 -21.51 3.72 -14.64
CA LYS A 284 -22.13 4.96 -14.16
C LYS A 284 -21.96 5.16 -12.67
N MET A 285 -22.09 4.11 -11.86
CA MET A 285 -21.88 4.20 -10.40
C MET A 285 -20.43 4.53 -10.04
N LEU A 286 -19.45 3.91 -10.72
CA LEU A 286 -18.02 4.20 -10.51
C LEU A 286 -17.65 5.62 -10.95
N THR A 287 -18.19 6.08 -12.08
CA THR A 287 -18.01 7.46 -12.55
C THR A 287 -18.65 8.45 -11.58
N HIS A 288 -19.87 8.18 -11.10
CA HIS A 288 -20.52 9.02 -10.10
C HIS A 288 -19.72 9.07 -8.79
N PHE A 289 -19.13 7.96 -8.34
CA PHE A 289 -18.22 7.96 -7.20
C PHE A 289 -17.02 8.86 -7.46
N HIS A 290 -16.30 8.66 -8.57
CA HIS A 290 -15.15 9.48 -8.93
C HIS A 290 -15.47 10.97 -8.95
N ASP A 291 -16.59 11.37 -9.55
CA ASP A 291 -16.97 12.78 -9.69
C ASP A 291 -17.36 13.44 -8.35
N ASN A 292 -17.69 12.65 -7.32
CA ASN A 292 -18.22 13.16 -6.05
C ASN A 292 -17.37 12.79 -4.82
N VAL A 293 -16.41 11.88 -4.93
CA VAL A 293 -15.67 11.35 -3.77
C VAL A 293 -14.92 12.43 -3.01
N LEU A 294 -14.40 13.46 -3.70
CA LEU A 294 -13.68 14.58 -3.08
C LEU A 294 -14.56 15.45 -2.16
N GLN A 295 -15.90 15.31 -2.23
CA GLN A 295 -16.84 16.00 -1.34
C GLN A 295 -16.93 15.35 0.05
N TYR A 296 -16.53 14.09 0.19
CA TYR A 296 -16.46 13.43 1.50
C TYR A 296 -15.25 13.92 2.29
N THR A 297 -15.38 13.89 3.61
CA THR A 297 -14.34 14.39 4.53
C THR A 297 -13.27 13.36 4.88
N SER A 298 -13.58 12.07 4.73
CA SER A 298 -12.73 10.93 5.11
C SER A 298 -13.15 9.66 4.36
N ALA A 299 -12.34 8.60 4.40
CA ALA A 299 -12.75 7.29 3.86
C ALA A 299 -13.93 6.72 4.65
N THR A 300 -14.01 6.98 5.95
CA THR A 300 -15.14 6.63 6.82
C THR A 300 -16.43 7.28 6.35
N ASP A 301 -16.41 8.58 6.08
CA ASP A 301 -17.56 9.32 5.55
C ASP A 301 -17.97 8.78 4.17
N ALA A 302 -17.01 8.57 3.27
CA ALA A 302 -17.28 7.97 1.97
C ALA A 302 -17.93 6.58 2.09
N LEU A 303 -17.43 5.72 2.98
CA LEU A 303 -17.98 4.37 3.21
C LEU A 303 -19.43 4.42 3.71
N ARG A 304 -19.74 5.34 4.63
CA ARG A 304 -21.06 5.46 5.25
C ARG A 304 -22.08 6.12 4.33
N SER A 305 -21.65 7.15 3.61
CA SER A 305 -22.54 8.08 2.91
C SER A 305 -22.70 7.76 1.42
N CYS A 306 -21.72 7.10 0.79
CA CYS A 306 -21.73 6.92 -0.66
C CYS A 306 -22.68 5.78 -1.11
N PRO A 307 -23.63 6.04 -2.04
CA PRO A 307 -24.51 5.01 -2.59
C PRO A 307 -23.78 3.89 -3.35
N LEU A 308 -22.50 4.05 -3.70
CA LEU A 308 -21.72 2.98 -4.31
C LEU A 308 -21.62 1.76 -3.38
N PHE A 309 -21.57 1.98 -2.08
CA PHE A 309 -21.27 0.94 -1.09
C PHE A 309 -22.51 0.27 -0.49
N HIS A 310 -23.71 0.74 -0.85
CA HIS A 310 -25.02 0.24 -0.38
C HIS A 310 -25.87 -0.41 -1.49
#